data_AF-A0A921K9S1-F1
#
_entry.id   AF-A0A921K9S1-F1
#
_cell.length_a   1.000
_cell.length_b   1.000
_cell.length_c   1.000
_cell.angle_alpha   90.00
_cell.angle_beta   90.00
_cell.angle_gamma   90.00
#
_symmetry.space_group_name_H-M   'P 1'
#
loop_
_entity.id
_entity.type
_entity.pdbx_description
1 polymer ?
#
loop_
_entity_poly.entity_id
_entity_poly.type
_entity_poly.pdbx_seq_one_letter_code
_entity_poly.pdbx_strand_id
1 'polypeptide(L)'
;MRTSNLWRTTLLSGLALGLAASALAAPAAATTITPNTPLVINEVIQNNDQIDDAIELFNTGSDPIDLSGWALSDDKNTMTIADGTVIDAGQYLAITTDDDTLPDKFGLGKNDEANIHTPDGVLVDHFAWEGHQPTSYGRCPDGTGDFGVTVEATPGAANACTASSVGNVGSGTALMSSRLLRLAGLDVATENGLPSVSSVTMKPLGLNDGIIALTEGSVDVLFWSGGVPTAAIAQANEITQLNMLDLSGFLPELRQEYGIVYDSVLVPANSYAGIDATRTIGVPNLLLCRTDLAESIVEHTVNLLVEHADELVPHSSAGVQFLSPEMLINTADIPLHPGVVKAYRKLHG
;
A
#
# COMPACT_ATOMS: atom_id res chain seq x y z
N MET A 1 42.30 15.67 -12.41
CA MET A 1 43.35 14.68 -12.04
C MET A 1 42.82 13.94 -10.81
N ARG A 2 42.47 12.66 -10.78
CA ARG A 2 42.53 11.52 -11.70
C ARG A 2 41.19 10.78 -11.57
N THR A 3 40.73 10.25 -12.68
CA THR A 3 39.54 9.43 -12.94
C THR A 3 39.84 7.92 -12.83
N SER A 4 38.88 7.12 -12.37
CA SER A 4 38.54 5.75 -12.89
C SER A 4 37.42 5.16 -12.01
N ASN A 5 36.17 4.96 -12.43
CA ASN A 5 35.52 4.13 -13.48
C ASN A 5 35.57 2.59 -13.30
N LEU A 6 34.37 2.00 -13.42
CA LEU A 6 33.97 0.68 -13.97
C LEU A 6 34.03 -0.54 -13.03
N TRP A 7 32.89 -1.09 -12.57
CA TRP A 7 31.89 -1.98 -13.24
C TRP A 7 32.39 -3.40 -13.57
N ARG A 8 31.66 -4.41 -13.05
CA ARG A 8 31.51 -5.83 -13.47
C ARG A 8 32.74 -6.76 -13.44
N THR A 9 32.61 -7.87 -12.70
CA THR A 9 33.33 -9.11 -13.01
C THR A 9 32.38 -10.32 -12.89
N THR A 10 31.92 -10.77 -14.05
CA THR A 10 31.48 -12.13 -14.35
C THR A 10 32.72 -13.04 -14.41
N LEU A 11 32.62 -14.26 -13.88
CA LEU A 11 33.62 -15.32 -14.08
C LEU A 11 32.95 -16.51 -14.77
N LEU A 12 33.29 -16.69 -16.05
CA LEU A 12 33.15 -17.95 -16.78
C LEU A 12 34.38 -18.81 -16.45
N SER A 13 34.16 -20.09 -16.14
CA SER A 13 35.14 -21.15 -16.37
C SER A 13 34.42 -22.36 -16.94
N GLY A 14 34.66 -22.64 -18.21
CA GLY A 14 34.13 -23.81 -18.90
C GLY A 14 34.89 -25.09 -18.58
N LEU A 15 34.20 -26.21 -18.64
CA LEU A 15 34.78 -27.50 -19.01
C LEU A 15 33.78 -28.21 -19.94
N ALA A 16 34.21 -28.45 -21.17
CA ALA A 16 33.46 -29.18 -22.17
C ALA A 16 33.70 -30.69 -21.99
N LEU A 17 32.62 -31.48 -21.92
CA LEU A 17 32.65 -32.91 -22.26
C LEU A 17 31.47 -33.19 -23.20
N GLY A 18 31.80 -33.62 -24.41
CA GLY A 18 30.84 -33.88 -25.48
C GLY A 18 30.04 -35.16 -25.23
N LEU A 19 28.76 -35.09 -25.56
CA LEU A 19 27.94 -36.24 -25.94
C LEU A 19 27.08 -35.82 -27.12
N ALA A 20 27.24 -36.54 -28.23
CA ALA A 20 26.39 -36.42 -29.40
C ALA A 20 25.00 -36.97 -29.06
N ALA A 21 23.98 -36.11 -29.10
CA ALA A 21 22.59 -36.51 -29.06
C ALA A 21 21.89 -36.01 -30.33
N SER A 22 21.31 -36.96 -31.04
CA SER A 22 20.60 -36.81 -32.31
C SER A 22 19.53 -35.72 -32.25
N ALA A 23 19.61 -34.74 -33.14
CA ALA A 23 18.57 -33.73 -33.30
C ALA A 23 17.29 -34.36 -33.89
N LEU A 24 16.30 -34.65 -33.04
CA LEU A 24 14.92 -34.65 -33.49
C LEU A 24 14.53 -33.18 -33.71
N ALA A 25 14.18 -32.83 -34.96
CA ALA A 25 13.58 -31.56 -35.25
C ALA A 25 12.26 -31.45 -34.46
N ALA A 26 12.21 -30.53 -33.50
CA ALA A 26 10.95 -30.11 -32.91
C ALA A 26 10.06 -29.55 -34.03
N PRO A 27 8.76 -29.88 -34.08
CA PRO A 27 7.84 -29.20 -34.98
C PRO A 27 7.89 -27.70 -34.66
N ALA A 28 7.99 -26.87 -35.70
CA ALA A 28 7.92 -25.42 -35.55
C ALA A 28 6.64 -25.08 -34.78
N ALA A 29 6.78 -24.48 -33.60
CA ALA A 29 5.67 -23.92 -32.86
C ALA A 29 4.96 -22.93 -33.78
N ALA A 30 3.67 -23.17 -34.04
CA ALA A 30 2.83 -22.22 -34.73
C ALA A 30 2.88 -20.92 -33.93
N THR A 31 3.38 -19.86 -34.55
CA THR A 31 3.45 -18.54 -33.93
C THR A 31 2.01 -18.02 -33.90
N THR A 32 1.34 -18.16 -32.75
CA THR A 32 0.07 -17.47 -32.51
C THR A 32 0.36 -15.97 -32.56
N ILE A 33 -0.12 -15.31 -33.60
CA ILE A 33 -0.07 -13.86 -33.70
C ILE A 33 -1.17 -13.36 -32.78
N THR A 34 -0.86 -13.12 -31.52
CA THR A 34 -1.80 -12.47 -30.59
C THR A 34 -2.13 -11.09 -31.18
N PRO A 35 -3.41 -10.76 -31.43
CA PRO A 35 -3.79 -9.43 -31.82
C PRO A 35 -3.26 -8.45 -30.77
N ASN A 36 -2.56 -7.40 -31.19
CA ASN A 36 -2.23 -6.29 -30.31
C ASN A 36 -3.48 -5.43 -30.11
N THR A 37 -4.53 -6.02 -29.57
CA THR A 37 -5.74 -5.31 -29.15
C THR A 37 -5.45 -4.74 -27.76
N PRO A 38 -5.79 -3.48 -27.49
CA PRO A 38 -5.59 -2.89 -26.17
C PRO A 38 -6.62 -3.37 -25.12
N LEU A 39 -7.17 -4.57 -25.27
CA LEU A 39 -8.11 -5.21 -24.34
C LEU A 39 -7.40 -6.34 -23.62
N VAL A 40 -7.50 -6.36 -22.29
CA VAL A 40 -6.88 -7.39 -21.45
C VAL A 40 -7.84 -7.83 -20.37
N ILE A 41 -7.62 -9.05 -19.85
CA ILE A 41 -8.25 -9.49 -18.60
C ILE A 41 -7.57 -8.73 -17.46
N ASN A 42 -8.38 -8.08 -16.63
CA ASN A 42 -7.93 -7.25 -15.52
C ASN A 42 -8.20 -7.90 -14.17
N GLU A 43 -9.36 -8.53 -14.00
CA GLU A 43 -9.74 -9.18 -12.75
C GLU A 43 -10.49 -10.49 -13.05
N VAL A 44 -10.25 -11.51 -12.23
CA VAL A 44 -10.99 -12.78 -12.27
C VAL A 44 -11.57 -13.03 -10.89
N ILE A 45 -12.88 -12.85 -10.78
CA ILE A 45 -13.65 -13.02 -9.55
C ILE A 45 -14.14 -14.45 -9.53
N GLN A 46 -13.63 -15.21 -8.57
CA GLN A 46 -13.92 -16.62 -8.43
C GLN A 46 -14.59 -16.79 -7.07
N ASN A 47 -15.84 -17.22 -7.08
CA ASN A 47 -16.64 -17.73 -5.97
C ASN A 47 -16.45 -16.91 -4.67
N ASN A 48 -16.98 -15.69 -4.72
CA ASN A 48 -17.22 -14.86 -3.56
C ASN A 48 -18.72 -14.97 -3.24
N ASP A 49 -19.12 -15.46 -2.06
CA ASP A 49 -20.54 -15.65 -1.67
C ASP A 49 -21.43 -14.37 -1.81
N GLN A 50 -20.82 -13.22 -2.13
CA GLN A 50 -21.45 -11.93 -2.34
C GLN A 50 -21.56 -11.49 -3.81
N ILE A 51 -20.75 -12.06 -4.72
CA ILE A 51 -20.65 -11.66 -6.12
C ILE A 51 -20.47 -12.93 -6.98
N ASP A 52 -21.35 -13.07 -7.96
CA ASP A 52 -21.30 -14.10 -9.01
C ASP A 52 -19.93 -14.12 -9.73
N ASP A 53 -19.54 -15.28 -10.26
CA ASP A 53 -18.25 -15.46 -10.94
C ASP A 53 -18.17 -14.51 -12.13
N ALA A 54 -17.02 -13.84 -12.30
CA ALA A 54 -16.87 -12.86 -13.36
C ALA A 54 -15.45 -12.77 -13.92
N ILE A 55 -15.38 -12.45 -15.21
CA ILE A 55 -14.15 -12.03 -15.88
C ILE A 55 -14.28 -10.55 -16.19
N GLU A 56 -13.39 -9.74 -15.63
CA GLU A 56 -13.32 -8.31 -15.89
C GLU A 56 -12.30 -7.99 -16.99
N LEU A 57 -12.74 -7.17 -17.92
CA LEU A 57 -11.93 -6.67 -19.03
C LEU A 57 -11.56 -5.21 -18.81
N PHE A 58 -10.34 -4.82 -19.19
CA PHE A 58 -9.88 -3.44 -19.17
C PHE A 58 -9.41 -2.98 -20.55
N ASN A 59 -9.88 -1.80 -20.98
CA ASN A 59 -9.44 -1.17 -22.21
C ASN A 59 -8.26 -0.23 -21.95
N THR A 60 -7.04 -0.71 -22.21
CA THR A 60 -5.78 0.06 -22.13
C THR A 60 -5.62 1.09 -23.25
N GLY A 61 -6.55 1.13 -24.21
CA GLY A 61 -6.47 1.93 -25.43
C GLY A 61 -7.04 3.33 -25.28
N SER A 62 -7.02 4.09 -26.38
CA SER A 62 -7.57 5.45 -26.42
C SER A 62 -8.95 5.55 -27.06
N ASP A 63 -9.47 4.46 -27.62
CA ASP A 63 -10.74 4.41 -28.34
C ASP A 63 -11.67 3.33 -27.75
N PRO A 64 -13.00 3.51 -27.82
CA PRO A 64 -13.96 2.48 -27.40
C PRO A 64 -13.79 1.18 -28.22
N ILE A 65 -14.00 0.04 -27.57
CA ILE A 65 -13.95 -1.29 -28.18
C ILE A 65 -15.35 -1.91 -28.15
N ASP A 66 -15.85 -2.32 -29.30
CA ASP A 66 -17.08 -3.10 -29.44
C ASP A 66 -16.77 -4.59 -29.24
N LEU A 67 -17.37 -5.17 -28.20
CA LEU A 67 -17.21 -6.56 -27.78
C LEU A 67 -18.35 -7.46 -28.28
N SER A 68 -19.24 -6.96 -29.15
CA SER A 68 -20.32 -7.75 -29.73
C SER A 68 -19.79 -9.03 -30.40
N GLY A 69 -20.28 -10.18 -29.95
CA GLY A 69 -19.90 -11.48 -30.51
C GLY A 69 -18.52 -11.99 -30.11
N TRP A 70 -17.79 -11.28 -29.25
CA TRP A 70 -16.57 -11.79 -28.64
C TRP A 70 -16.91 -12.93 -27.67
N ALA A 71 -15.92 -13.76 -27.34
CA ALA A 71 -16.16 -14.93 -26.51
C ALA A 71 -15.29 -14.93 -25.25
N LEU A 72 -15.93 -15.18 -24.10
CA LEU A 72 -15.26 -15.52 -22.85
C LEU A 72 -15.29 -17.03 -22.68
N SER A 73 -14.20 -17.62 -22.20
CA SER A 73 -14.14 -19.06 -21.94
C SER A 73 -13.28 -19.42 -20.74
N ASP A 74 -13.65 -20.52 -20.10
CA ASP A 74 -12.79 -21.28 -19.18
C ASP A 74 -12.09 -22.43 -19.94
N ASP A 75 -11.64 -23.47 -19.24
CA ASP A 75 -10.98 -24.63 -19.84
C ASP A 75 -11.92 -25.57 -20.67
N LYS A 76 -13.24 -25.43 -20.55
CA LYS A 76 -14.24 -26.37 -21.12
C LYS A 76 -15.45 -25.72 -21.79
N ASN A 77 -15.79 -24.51 -21.38
CA ASN A 77 -17.03 -23.80 -21.63
C ASN A 77 -16.73 -22.48 -22.33
N THR A 78 -17.70 -21.95 -23.05
CA THR A 78 -17.55 -20.68 -23.76
C THR A 78 -18.89 -19.99 -23.79
N MET A 79 -18.89 -18.69 -23.49
CA MET A 79 -20.05 -17.81 -23.63
C MET A 79 -19.74 -16.70 -24.62
N THR A 80 -20.78 -16.24 -25.33
CA THR A 80 -20.67 -15.10 -26.24
C THR A 80 -21.11 -13.82 -25.55
N ILE A 81 -20.32 -12.76 -25.67
CA ILE A 81 -20.66 -11.42 -25.20
C ILE A 81 -21.78 -10.85 -26.08
N ALA A 82 -22.82 -10.34 -25.43
CA ALA A 82 -24.03 -9.86 -26.10
C ALA A 82 -23.76 -8.68 -27.05
N ASP A 83 -24.52 -8.63 -28.14
CA ASP A 83 -24.46 -7.53 -29.12
C ASP A 83 -24.74 -6.17 -28.47
N GLY A 84 -23.99 -5.15 -28.89
CA GLY A 84 -24.07 -3.78 -28.38
C GLY A 84 -23.21 -3.52 -27.13
N THR A 85 -22.45 -4.52 -26.65
CA THR A 85 -21.54 -4.34 -25.51
C THR A 85 -20.31 -3.57 -25.95
N VAL A 86 -20.09 -2.38 -25.36
CA VAL A 86 -18.96 -1.51 -25.68
C VAL A 86 -18.24 -1.15 -24.39
N ILE A 87 -16.90 -1.18 -24.42
CA ILE A 87 -16.03 -0.70 -23.35
C ILE A 87 -15.29 0.56 -23.81
N ASP A 88 -15.56 1.69 -23.16
CA ASP A 88 -14.88 2.95 -23.46
C ASP A 88 -13.39 2.90 -23.07
N ALA A 89 -12.60 3.84 -23.61
CA ALA A 89 -11.18 3.95 -23.33
C ALA A 89 -10.91 4.14 -21.82
N GLY A 90 -10.00 3.34 -21.26
CA GLY A 90 -9.64 3.38 -19.84
C GLY A 90 -10.77 2.98 -18.90
N GLN A 91 -11.81 2.29 -19.38
CA GLN A 91 -12.88 1.74 -18.55
C GLN A 91 -12.69 0.24 -18.29
N TYR A 92 -13.39 -0.23 -17.25
CA TYR A 92 -13.48 -1.61 -16.80
C TYR A 92 -14.87 -2.16 -17.14
N LEU A 93 -14.95 -3.44 -17.48
CA LEU A 93 -16.20 -4.14 -17.70
C LEU A 93 -16.15 -5.54 -17.11
N ALA A 94 -16.79 -5.72 -15.95
CA ALA A 94 -17.00 -7.03 -15.35
C ALA A 94 -18.17 -7.74 -16.04
N ILE A 95 -17.90 -8.93 -16.58
CA ILE A 95 -18.91 -9.78 -17.22
C ILE A 95 -19.09 -11.02 -16.35
N THR A 96 -20.27 -11.15 -15.75
CA THR A 96 -20.65 -12.33 -14.97
C THR A 96 -20.74 -13.56 -15.88
N THR A 97 -20.13 -14.66 -15.46
CA THR A 97 -20.11 -15.93 -16.21
C THR A 97 -21.11 -16.94 -15.65
N ASP A 98 -21.48 -16.89 -14.36
CA ASP A 98 -22.32 -17.93 -13.72
C ASP A 98 -23.77 -17.52 -13.40
N ASP A 99 -24.25 -16.39 -13.93
CA ASP A 99 -25.63 -15.91 -13.78
C ASP A 99 -26.66 -16.91 -14.36
N ASP A 100 -27.61 -17.33 -13.52
CA ASP A 100 -28.71 -18.26 -13.85
C ASP A 100 -29.58 -17.81 -15.05
N THR A 101 -29.53 -16.54 -15.42
CA THR A 101 -30.27 -15.98 -16.57
C THR A 101 -29.53 -16.12 -17.90
N LEU A 102 -28.23 -16.43 -17.87
CA LEU A 102 -27.41 -16.60 -19.06
C LEU A 102 -27.52 -18.03 -19.62
N PRO A 103 -27.78 -18.20 -20.92
CA PRO A 103 -28.00 -19.53 -21.52
C PRO A 103 -26.76 -20.41 -21.51
N ASP A 104 -25.57 -19.81 -21.63
CA ASP A 104 -24.28 -20.49 -21.75
C ASP A 104 -23.39 -20.19 -20.53
N LYS A 105 -24.00 -20.05 -19.35
CA LYS A 105 -23.30 -19.75 -18.11
C LYS A 105 -22.30 -20.83 -17.72
N PHE A 106 -21.20 -20.44 -17.08
CA PHE A 106 -20.22 -21.33 -16.49
C PHE A 106 -19.61 -20.70 -15.23
N GLY A 107 -19.25 -21.55 -14.28
CA GLY A 107 -18.54 -21.13 -13.07
C GLY A 107 -17.03 -21.24 -13.23
N LEU A 108 -16.28 -20.42 -12.50
CA LEU A 108 -14.83 -20.37 -12.49
C LEU A 108 -14.29 -21.21 -11.34
N GLY A 109 -13.73 -22.36 -11.68
CA GLY A 109 -13.39 -23.41 -10.74
C GLY A 109 -12.06 -23.24 -10.02
N LYS A 110 -11.78 -24.22 -9.14
CA LYS A 110 -10.45 -24.43 -8.57
C LYS A 110 -9.53 -25.03 -9.64
N ASN A 111 -8.40 -24.38 -9.89
CA ASN A 111 -7.46 -24.71 -10.98
C ASN A 111 -8.13 -24.59 -12.36
N ASP A 112 -8.24 -23.37 -12.84
CA ASP A 112 -9.01 -23.06 -14.03
C ASP A 112 -8.34 -21.90 -14.78
N GLU A 113 -8.95 -21.46 -15.87
CA GLU A 113 -8.48 -20.36 -16.70
C GLU A 113 -9.60 -19.43 -17.13
N ALA A 114 -9.23 -18.22 -17.51
CA ALA A 114 -10.08 -17.20 -18.08
C ALA A 114 -9.44 -16.75 -19.37
N ASN A 115 -10.21 -16.75 -20.45
CA ASN A 115 -9.75 -16.41 -21.78
C ASN A 115 -10.73 -15.43 -22.44
N ILE A 116 -10.20 -14.51 -23.23
CA ILE A 116 -10.99 -13.63 -24.10
C ILE A 116 -10.57 -13.83 -25.55
N HIS A 117 -11.55 -14.07 -26.42
CA HIS A 117 -11.36 -14.30 -27.85
C HIS A 117 -12.17 -13.30 -28.68
N THR A 118 -11.63 -12.92 -29.83
CA THR A 118 -12.37 -12.19 -30.87
C THR A 118 -13.47 -13.07 -31.50
N PRO A 119 -14.44 -12.49 -32.24
CA PRO A 119 -15.52 -13.26 -32.87
C PRO A 119 -15.05 -14.30 -33.91
N ASP A 120 -13.86 -14.13 -34.49
CA ASP A 120 -13.22 -15.09 -35.39
C ASP A 120 -12.38 -16.16 -34.65
N GLY A 121 -12.41 -16.16 -33.32
CA GLY A 121 -11.79 -17.18 -32.47
C GLY A 121 -10.32 -16.94 -32.16
N VAL A 122 -9.82 -15.71 -32.33
CA VAL A 122 -8.43 -15.39 -32.00
C VAL A 122 -8.32 -15.05 -30.52
N LEU A 123 -7.43 -15.73 -29.79
CA LEU A 123 -7.14 -15.44 -28.40
C LEU A 123 -6.48 -14.05 -28.26
N VAL A 124 -7.06 -13.20 -27.41
CA VAL A 124 -6.59 -11.84 -27.14
C VAL A 124 -5.78 -11.80 -25.84
N ASP A 125 -6.31 -12.36 -24.76
CA ASP A 125 -5.62 -12.45 -23.47
C ASP A 125 -6.11 -13.68 -22.70
N HIS A 126 -5.28 -14.15 -21.78
CA HIS A 126 -5.50 -15.38 -21.01
C HIS A 126 -4.87 -15.25 -19.62
N PHE A 127 -5.54 -15.83 -18.63
CA PHE A 127 -4.99 -16.05 -17.30
C PHE A 127 -5.41 -17.42 -16.76
N ALA A 128 -4.44 -18.21 -16.31
CA ALA A 128 -4.68 -19.50 -15.65
C ALA A 128 -4.18 -19.43 -14.20
N TRP A 129 -4.89 -20.10 -13.29
CA TRP A 129 -4.56 -20.11 -11.87
C TRP A 129 -4.57 -21.50 -11.27
N GLU A 130 -3.96 -21.62 -10.09
CA GLU A 130 -4.10 -22.77 -9.22
C GLU A 130 -4.80 -22.35 -7.93
N GLY A 131 -5.59 -23.26 -7.36
CA GLY A 131 -6.34 -22.99 -6.14
C GLY A 131 -7.55 -22.11 -6.40
N HIS A 132 -8.04 -21.53 -5.31
CA HIS A 132 -9.18 -20.64 -5.29
C HIS A 132 -8.87 -19.56 -4.24
N GLN A 133 -9.16 -18.29 -4.54
CA GLN A 133 -8.82 -17.19 -3.65
C GLN A 133 -10.05 -16.71 -2.88
N PRO A 134 -9.89 -16.21 -1.65
CA PRO A 134 -11.01 -15.65 -0.89
C PRO A 134 -11.62 -14.39 -1.52
N THR A 135 -10.90 -13.75 -2.44
CA THR A 135 -11.20 -12.45 -3.04
C THR A 135 -11.28 -12.59 -4.56
N SER A 136 -10.22 -12.24 -5.28
CA SER A 136 -10.11 -12.39 -6.72
C SER A 136 -8.63 -12.44 -7.12
N TYR A 137 -8.37 -12.75 -8.38
CA TYR A 137 -7.07 -12.48 -9.01
C TYR A 137 -7.15 -11.21 -9.82
N GLY A 138 -6.29 -10.23 -9.53
CA GLY A 138 -6.25 -8.94 -10.20
C GLY A 138 -4.89 -8.67 -10.83
N ARG A 139 -4.87 -7.96 -11.95
CA ARG A 139 -3.66 -7.51 -12.63
C ARG A 139 -3.10 -6.25 -11.95
N CYS A 140 -1.83 -6.29 -11.54
CA CYS A 140 -1.24 -5.29 -10.66
C CYS A 140 0.10 -4.76 -11.21
N PRO A 141 0.19 -3.53 -11.79
CA PRO A 141 -0.89 -2.56 -11.99
C PRO A 141 -1.93 -3.00 -13.03
N ASP A 142 -3.11 -2.38 -13.00
CA ASP A 142 -4.17 -2.65 -13.97
C ASP A 142 -3.67 -2.59 -15.42
N GLY A 143 -4.21 -3.48 -16.24
CA GLY A 143 -3.95 -3.55 -17.66
C GLY A 143 -2.53 -3.98 -18.09
N THR A 144 -1.54 -3.92 -17.19
CA THR A 144 -0.11 -4.02 -17.58
C THR A 144 0.74 -4.91 -16.69
N GLY A 145 0.32 -5.11 -15.44
CA GLY A 145 1.05 -5.89 -14.45
C GLY A 145 0.83 -7.39 -14.56
N ASP A 146 1.46 -8.10 -13.62
CA ASP A 146 1.21 -9.52 -13.40
C ASP A 146 -0.05 -9.70 -12.55
N PHE A 147 -0.68 -10.88 -12.63
CA PHE A 147 -1.79 -11.22 -11.74
C PHE A 147 -1.30 -11.53 -10.32
N GLY A 148 -2.01 -11.00 -9.33
CA GLY A 148 -1.83 -11.26 -7.91
C GLY A 148 -3.18 -11.46 -7.21
N VAL A 149 -3.14 -11.85 -5.94
CA VAL A 149 -4.35 -11.95 -5.11
C VAL A 149 -4.75 -10.55 -4.68
N THR A 150 -5.96 -10.12 -5.03
CA THR A 150 -6.50 -8.84 -4.57
C THR A 150 -6.89 -8.93 -3.11
N VAL A 151 -7.03 -7.79 -2.45
CA VAL A 151 -7.57 -7.73 -1.09
C VAL A 151 -9.09 -7.77 -1.02
N GLU A 152 -9.77 -7.44 -2.11
CA GLU A 152 -11.21 -7.53 -2.31
C GLU A 152 -11.51 -7.55 -3.81
N ALA A 153 -12.68 -8.08 -4.19
CA ALA A 153 -13.12 -8.05 -5.58
C ALA A 153 -13.63 -6.65 -5.97
N THR A 154 -13.26 -6.16 -7.15
CA THR A 154 -13.49 -4.77 -7.59
C THR A 154 -14.23 -4.66 -8.93
N PRO A 155 -15.39 -5.32 -9.13
CA PRO A 155 -16.06 -5.33 -10.43
C PRO A 155 -16.45 -3.91 -10.89
N GLY A 156 -15.98 -3.56 -12.10
CA GLY A 156 -16.17 -2.26 -12.73
C GLY A 156 -15.20 -1.18 -12.26
N ALA A 157 -14.14 -1.52 -11.51
CA ALA A 157 -13.20 -0.58 -10.92
C ALA A 157 -11.74 -1.08 -10.97
N ALA A 158 -10.82 -0.22 -10.55
CA ALA A 158 -9.39 -0.57 -10.49
C ALA A 158 -9.12 -1.66 -9.45
N ASN A 159 -8.16 -2.57 -9.73
CA ASN A 159 -7.87 -3.68 -8.82
C ASN A 159 -7.29 -3.20 -7.49
N ALA A 160 -7.79 -3.80 -6.41
CA ALA A 160 -7.31 -3.58 -5.06
C ALA A 160 -6.05 -4.42 -4.76
N CYS A 161 -4.94 -4.08 -5.42
CA CYS A 161 -3.68 -4.85 -5.41
C CYS A 161 -2.74 -4.53 -4.25
N THR A 162 -2.73 -3.28 -3.79
CA THR A 162 -1.80 -2.80 -2.76
C THR A 162 -2.59 -2.55 -1.49
N ALA A 163 -2.12 -3.06 -0.37
CA ALA A 163 -2.72 -2.77 0.91
C ALA A 163 -1.78 -1.94 1.78
N SER A 164 -2.29 -0.88 2.38
CA SER A 164 -1.53 -0.03 3.30
C SER A 164 -2.15 -0.09 4.69
N SER A 165 -1.35 -0.39 5.70
CA SER A 165 -1.75 -0.17 7.09
C SER A 165 -1.67 1.32 7.40
N VAL A 166 -2.81 1.93 7.70
CA VAL A 166 -2.92 3.38 7.88
C VAL A 166 -3.04 3.81 9.35
N GLY A 167 -2.97 2.87 10.30
CA GLY A 167 -3.27 3.13 11.71
C GLY A 167 -4.73 2.86 12.06
N ASN A 168 -5.00 2.54 13.33
CA ASN A 168 -6.36 2.34 13.83
C ASN A 168 -7.21 3.62 13.65
N VAL A 169 -8.50 3.44 13.38
CA VAL A 169 -9.47 4.55 13.29
C VAL A 169 -9.40 5.43 14.54
N GLY A 170 -9.32 6.75 14.34
CA GLY A 170 -9.20 7.74 15.42
C GLY A 170 -7.78 7.92 15.98
N SER A 171 -6.78 7.20 15.49
CA SER A 171 -5.38 7.40 15.90
C SER A 171 -4.73 8.60 15.19
N GLY A 172 -3.68 9.17 15.81
CA GLY A 172 -2.86 10.19 15.16
C GLY A 172 -2.19 9.69 13.87
N THR A 173 -1.83 8.40 13.82
CA THR A 173 -1.32 7.73 12.61
C THR A 173 -2.34 7.77 11.47
N ALA A 174 -3.60 7.41 11.73
CA ALA A 174 -4.69 7.45 10.73
C ALA A 174 -4.96 8.87 10.22
N LEU A 175 -4.87 9.87 11.10
CA LEU A 175 -4.98 11.27 10.70
C LEU A 175 -3.83 11.71 9.80
N MET A 176 -2.59 11.36 10.16
CA MET A 176 -1.40 11.73 9.39
C MET A 176 -1.32 11.01 8.03
N SER A 177 -1.61 9.71 7.99
CA SER A 177 -1.64 8.93 6.76
C SER A 177 -2.66 9.50 5.77
N SER A 178 -3.88 9.81 6.24
CA SER A 178 -4.93 10.42 5.40
C SER A 178 -4.49 11.77 4.81
N ARG A 179 -3.84 12.64 5.61
CA ARG A 179 -3.33 13.94 5.12
C ARG A 179 -2.23 13.77 4.08
N LEU A 180 -1.29 12.86 4.32
CA LEU A 180 -0.19 12.57 3.39
C LEU A 180 -0.70 12.00 2.06
N LEU A 181 -1.60 11.02 2.11
CA LEU A 181 -2.17 10.40 0.91
C LEU A 181 -2.90 11.44 0.04
N ARG A 182 -3.65 12.35 0.68
CA ARG A 182 -4.32 13.46 -0.02
C ARG A 182 -3.33 14.39 -0.72
N LEU A 183 -2.26 14.78 -0.04
CA LEU A 183 -1.22 15.63 -0.62
C LEU A 183 -0.42 14.92 -1.71
N ALA A 184 -0.34 13.59 -1.67
CA ALA A 184 0.25 12.78 -2.73
C ALA A 184 -0.64 12.68 -3.98
N GLY A 185 -1.82 13.32 -4.00
CA GLY A 185 -2.74 13.29 -5.14
C GLY A 185 -3.44 11.95 -5.32
N LEU A 186 -3.41 11.09 -4.30
CA LEU A 186 -4.23 9.89 -4.25
C LEU A 186 -5.64 10.34 -3.87
N ASP A 187 -6.64 10.04 -4.69
CA ASP A 187 -7.99 10.60 -4.56
C ASP A 187 -8.64 10.07 -3.26
N VAL A 188 -8.53 10.84 -2.17
CA VAL A 188 -8.94 10.38 -0.82
C VAL A 188 -10.38 10.75 -0.54
N ALA A 189 -11.32 9.84 -0.81
CA ALA A 189 -12.61 9.86 -0.11
C ALA A 189 -12.41 9.38 1.33
N THR A 190 -13.21 9.87 2.30
CA THR A 190 -13.24 9.26 3.63
C THR A 190 -14.40 8.28 3.70
N GLU A 191 -14.09 6.99 3.79
CA GLU A 191 -15.09 5.94 3.97
C GLU A 191 -14.90 5.29 5.34
N ASN A 192 -15.96 5.25 6.15
CA ASN A 192 -15.94 4.68 7.50
C ASN A 192 -14.84 5.25 8.44
N GLY A 193 -14.39 6.48 8.20
CA GLY A 193 -13.35 7.14 9.00
C GLY A 193 -11.90 6.82 8.59
N LEU A 194 -11.71 6.15 7.45
CA LEU A 194 -10.41 5.87 6.84
C LEU A 194 -10.25 6.65 5.53
N PRO A 195 -9.01 6.97 5.12
CA PRO A 195 -8.75 7.35 3.74
C PRO A 195 -9.12 6.18 2.81
N SER A 196 -9.78 6.45 1.69
CA SER A 196 -10.06 5.51 0.61
C SER A 196 -9.35 6.01 -0.64
N VAL A 197 -8.51 5.18 -1.25
CA VAL A 197 -7.80 5.48 -2.50
C VAL A 197 -8.14 4.36 -3.47
N SER A 198 -8.60 4.69 -4.67
CA SER A 198 -9.13 3.71 -5.63
C SER A 198 -8.15 2.59 -6.02
N SER A 199 -6.84 2.82 -5.89
CA SER A 199 -5.79 1.85 -6.24
C SER A 199 -5.09 1.22 -5.03
N VAL A 200 -5.49 1.55 -3.79
CA VAL A 200 -4.83 1.07 -2.57
C VAL A 200 -5.86 0.84 -1.47
N THR A 201 -5.95 -0.40 -0.99
CA THR A 201 -6.81 -0.74 0.15
C THR A 201 -6.17 -0.30 1.45
N MET A 202 -6.91 0.48 2.21
CA MET A 202 -6.45 1.03 3.48
C MET A 202 -6.93 0.15 4.63
N LYS A 203 -6.00 -0.54 5.29
CA LYS A 203 -6.30 -1.40 6.44
C LYS A 203 -6.12 -0.61 7.75
N PRO A 204 -7.14 -0.56 8.64
CA PRO A 204 -7.07 0.15 9.91
C PRO A 204 -6.31 -0.64 10.97
N LEU A 205 -5.02 -0.89 10.75
CA LEU A 205 -4.21 -1.74 11.63
C LEU A 205 -3.33 -0.89 12.55
N GLY A 206 -3.24 -1.29 13.82
CA GLY A 206 -2.23 -0.76 14.74
C GLY A 206 -0.82 -1.26 14.40
N LEU A 207 0.19 -0.84 15.16
CA LEU A 207 1.58 -1.20 14.89
C LEU A 207 1.82 -2.71 14.79
N ASN A 208 1.36 -3.47 15.79
CA ASN A 208 1.64 -4.90 15.86
C ASN A 208 0.92 -5.67 14.75
N ASP A 209 -0.37 -5.40 14.56
CA ASP A 209 -1.16 -6.04 13.49
C ASP A 209 -0.65 -5.63 12.11
N GLY A 210 -0.20 -4.38 11.95
CA GLY A 210 0.42 -3.89 10.72
C GLY A 210 1.78 -4.54 10.43
N ILE A 211 2.60 -4.80 11.45
CA ILE A 211 3.84 -5.58 11.31
C ILE A 211 3.56 -7.03 10.92
N ILE A 212 2.54 -7.66 11.54
CA ILE A 212 2.11 -9.02 11.16
C ILE A 212 1.69 -9.02 9.70
N ALA A 213 0.81 -8.10 9.30
CA ALA A 213 0.33 -7.98 7.93
C ALA A 213 1.47 -7.72 6.93
N LEU A 214 2.45 -6.88 7.27
CA LEU A 214 3.65 -6.67 6.45
C LEU A 214 4.46 -7.97 6.30
N THR A 215 4.63 -8.71 7.38
CA THR A 215 5.42 -9.96 7.39
C THR A 215 4.73 -11.06 6.60
N GLU A 216 3.39 -11.10 6.63
CA GLU A 216 2.56 -12.03 5.87
C GLU A 216 2.36 -11.59 4.40
N GLY A 217 2.80 -10.39 4.02
CA GLY A 217 2.61 -9.83 2.68
C GLY A 217 1.18 -9.38 2.38
N SER A 218 0.33 -9.21 3.41
CA SER A 218 -1.05 -8.74 3.24
C SER A 218 -1.20 -7.22 3.32
N VAL A 219 -0.11 -6.49 3.62
CA VAL A 219 0.08 -5.07 3.36
C VAL A 219 1.51 -4.85 2.84
N ASP A 220 1.68 -3.85 1.97
CA ASP A 220 2.96 -3.46 1.39
C ASP A 220 3.59 -2.27 2.12
N VAL A 221 2.73 -1.43 2.73
CA VAL A 221 3.13 -0.19 3.39
C VAL A 221 2.54 -0.13 4.80
N LEU A 222 3.34 0.28 5.78
CA LEU A 222 2.91 0.56 7.14
C LEU A 222 3.18 2.03 7.47
N PHE A 223 2.11 2.79 7.70
CA PHE A 223 2.20 4.10 8.31
C PHE A 223 2.39 3.96 9.82
N TRP A 224 3.36 4.68 10.38
CA TRP A 224 3.59 4.73 11.81
C TRP A 224 4.02 6.13 12.26
N SER A 225 3.31 6.67 13.26
CA SER A 225 3.70 7.87 13.99
C SER A 225 4.02 7.49 15.43
N GLY A 226 5.30 7.49 15.79
CA GLY A 226 5.77 7.12 17.13
C GLY A 226 7.23 7.47 17.37
N GLY A 227 7.74 7.10 18.54
CA GLY A 227 9.14 7.34 18.92
C GLY A 227 10.13 6.59 18.02
N VAL A 228 11.35 7.11 17.91
CA VAL A 228 12.40 6.54 17.05
C VAL A 228 13.65 6.26 17.91
N PRO A 229 14.12 5.00 18.00
CA PRO A 229 13.57 3.82 17.36
C PRO A 229 12.31 3.31 18.06
N THR A 230 11.40 2.71 17.28
CA THR A 230 10.33 1.88 17.82
C THR A 230 10.80 0.43 17.86
N ALA A 231 10.86 -0.19 19.04
CA ALA A 231 11.44 -1.52 19.23
C ALA A 231 10.79 -2.61 18.35
N ALA A 232 9.46 -2.60 18.20
CA ALA A 232 8.76 -3.58 17.36
C ALA A 232 9.14 -3.44 15.87
N ILE A 233 9.34 -2.21 15.38
CA ILE A 233 9.80 -1.97 14.00
C ILE A 233 11.24 -2.46 13.83
N ALA A 234 12.11 -2.20 14.83
CA ALA A 234 13.48 -2.69 14.80
C ALA A 234 13.54 -4.21 14.73
N GLN A 235 12.71 -4.92 15.51
CA GLN A 235 12.61 -6.37 15.47
C GLN A 235 12.05 -6.89 14.14
N ALA A 236 10.99 -6.28 13.63
CA ALA A 236 10.40 -6.66 12.35
C ALA A 236 11.41 -6.53 11.20
N ASN A 237 12.19 -5.46 11.20
CA ASN A 237 13.20 -5.16 10.19
C ASN A 237 14.32 -6.20 10.09
N GLU A 238 14.64 -6.92 11.18
CA GLU A 238 15.60 -8.03 11.12
C GLU A 238 15.14 -9.18 10.22
N ILE A 239 13.83 -9.28 9.98
CA ILE A 239 13.19 -10.33 9.19
C ILE A 239 12.81 -9.80 7.80
N THR A 240 12.08 -8.69 7.76
CA THR A 240 11.45 -8.19 6.53
C THR A 240 12.35 -7.27 5.70
N GLN A 241 13.49 -6.81 6.24
CA GLN A 241 14.39 -5.85 5.60
C GLN A 241 13.63 -4.63 5.06
N LEU A 242 13.01 -3.89 5.97
CA LEU A 242 12.18 -2.74 5.66
C LEU A 242 12.98 -1.63 4.97
N ASN A 243 12.28 -0.85 4.15
CA ASN A 243 12.75 0.44 3.66
C ASN A 243 11.93 1.57 4.30
N MET A 244 12.54 2.74 4.46
CA MET A 244 11.85 3.93 4.93
C MET A 244 11.71 4.95 3.79
N LEU A 245 10.51 5.49 3.63
CA LEU A 245 10.23 6.52 2.63
C LEU A 245 10.55 7.91 3.20
N ASP A 246 11.24 8.73 2.40
CA ASP A 246 11.43 10.14 2.73
C ASP A 246 10.12 10.90 2.50
N LEU A 247 9.58 11.48 3.58
CA LEU A 247 8.31 12.22 3.54
C LEU A 247 8.52 13.74 3.61
N SER A 248 9.75 14.22 3.69
CA SER A 248 10.04 15.64 3.91
C SER A 248 9.60 16.54 2.76
N GLY A 249 9.47 15.99 1.56
CA GLY A 249 8.93 16.69 0.40
C GLY A 249 7.49 17.20 0.58
N PHE A 250 6.68 16.55 1.41
CA PHE A 250 5.29 16.96 1.68
C PHE A 250 5.15 18.02 2.77
N LEU A 251 6.22 18.36 3.47
CA LEU A 251 6.17 19.28 4.62
C LEU A 251 5.64 20.69 4.27
N PRO A 252 6.02 21.33 3.15
CA PRO A 252 5.52 22.65 2.81
C PRO A 252 3.99 22.68 2.68
N GLU A 253 3.41 21.75 1.92
CA GLU A 253 1.97 21.64 1.70
C GLU A 253 1.24 21.23 2.98
N LEU A 254 1.82 20.31 3.78
CA LEU A 254 1.24 19.93 5.07
C LEU A 254 1.14 21.11 6.03
N ARG A 255 2.16 21.97 6.09
CA ARG A 255 2.14 23.19 6.91
C ARG A 255 1.14 24.20 6.41
N GLN A 256 1.04 24.35 5.09
CA GLN A 256 0.09 25.26 4.46
C GLN A 256 -1.36 24.87 4.74
N GLU A 257 -1.70 23.58 4.65
CA GLU A 257 -3.08 23.11 4.85
C GLU A 257 -3.44 22.86 6.32
N TYR A 258 -2.52 22.29 7.10
CA TYR A 258 -2.82 21.74 8.43
C TYR A 258 -2.07 22.42 9.59
N GLY A 259 -1.27 23.45 9.28
CA GLY A 259 -0.62 24.30 10.26
C GLY A 259 0.82 23.91 10.62
N ILE A 260 1.47 24.80 11.37
CA ILE A 260 2.91 24.75 11.67
C ILE A 260 3.33 23.64 12.65
N VAL A 261 2.37 22.87 13.16
CA VAL A 261 2.57 21.74 14.08
C VAL A 261 3.44 20.62 13.48
N TYR A 262 3.49 20.52 12.15
CA TYR A 262 4.35 19.56 11.45
C TYR A 262 5.77 20.08 11.31
N ASP A 263 6.76 19.22 11.55
CA ASP A 263 8.17 19.55 11.35
C ASP A 263 8.96 18.45 10.65
N SER A 264 10.09 18.82 10.03
CA SER A 264 11.02 17.84 9.47
C SER A 264 11.79 17.18 10.60
N VAL A 265 11.69 15.86 10.69
CA VAL A 265 12.46 15.06 11.65
C VAL A 265 13.42 14.17 10.87
N LEU A 266 14.66 14.06 11.35
CA LEU A 266 15.62 13.10 10.84
C LEU A 266 15.52 11.82 11.67
N VAL A 267 15.26 10.69 11.02
CA VAL A 267 15.53 9.35 11.56
C VAL A 267 17.02 9.07 11.33
N PRO A 268 17.86 9.01 12.38
CA PRO A 268 19.29 8.77 12.20
C PRO A 268 19.58 7.41 11.55
N ALA A 269 20.67 7.32 10.80
CA ALA A 269 21.17 6.04 10.30
C ALA A 269 21.39 5.07 11.47
N ASN A 270 21.12 3.78 11.24
CA ASN A 270 21.19 2.72 12.26
C ASN A 270 20.14 2.82 13.38
N SER A 271 19.15 3.70 13.30
CA SER A 271 17.96 3.59 14.18
C SER A 271 17.23 2.27 13.95
N TYR A 272 17.29 1.78 12.72
CA TYR A 272 16.86 0.45 12.29
C TYR A 272 18.00 -0.16 11.46
N ALA A 273 18.32 -1.44 11.68
CA ALA A 273 19.50 -2.07 11.08
C ALA A 273 19.44 -2.05 9.54
N GLY A 274 20.49 -1.56 8.88
CA GLY A 274 20.55 -1.51 7.41
C GLY A 274 19.71 -0.40 6.75
N ILE A 275 19.00 0.43 7.54
CA ILE A 275 18.27 1.59 7.02
C ILE A 275 19.12 2.85 7.17
N ASP A 276 19.30 3.57 6.07
CA ASP A 276 20.00 4.85 6.02
C ASP A 276 19.23 5.96 6.74
N ALA A 277 19.94 7.06 7.03
CA ALA A 277 19.31 8.23 7.62
C ALA A 277 18.22 8.78 6.68
N THR A 278 16.99 8.88 7.17
CA THR A 278 15.82 9.24 6.35
C THR A 278 15.11 10.45 6.95
N ARG A 279 14.77 11.45 6.14
CA ARG A 279 13.96 12.58 6.61
C ARG A 279 12.48 12.23 6.52
N THR A 280 11.75 12.60 7.56
CA THR A 280 10.31 12.37 7.65
C THR A 280 9.64 13.57 8.32
N ILE A 281 8.35 13.43 8.61
CA ILE A 281 7.53 14.45 9.25
C ILE A 281 7.23 14.00 10.68
N GLY A 282 7.54 14.86 11.65
CA GLY A 282 7.18 14.69 13.04
C GLY A 282 6.09 15.65 13.49
N VAL A 283 5.45 15.29 14.60
CA VAL A 283 4.54 16.14 15.36
C VAL A 283 4.95 16.11 16.83
N PRO A 284 4.75 17.21 17.59
CA PRO A 284 5.02 17.23 19.02
C PRO A 284 4.03 16.33 19.78
N ASN A 285 4.54 15.58 20.75
CA ASN A 285 3.71 14.88 21.73
C ASN A 285 3.43 15.81 22.90
N LEU A 286 2.15 16.02 23.22
CA LEU A 286 1.72 16.92 24.28
C LEU A 286 1.16 16.14 25.46
N LEU A 287 1.55 16.51 26.68
CA LEU A 287 0.92 16.05 27.90
C LEU A 287 -0.26 16.98 28.23
N LEU A 288 -1.48 16.49 28.02
CA LEU A 288 -2.70 17.25 28.24
C LEU A 288 -3.31 16.95 29.61
N CYS A 289 -3.96 17.96 30.19
CA CYS A 289 -4.76 17.81 31.40
C CYS A 289 -6.12 18.49 31.24
N ARG A 290 -7.06 18.17 32.14
CA ARG A 290 -8.32 18.91 32.23
C ARG A 290 -8.06 20.35 32.67
N THR A 291 -8.86 21.26 32.17
CA THR A 291 -8.78 22.70 32.51
C THR A 291 -9.07 23.00 33.98
N ASP A 292 -9.70 22.07 34.70
CA ASP A 292 -10.06 22.19 36.12
C ASP A 292 -9.20 21.32 37.04
N LEU A 293 -8.09 20.75 36.53
CA LEU A 293 -7.15 20.03 37.37
C LEU A 293 -6.52 20.98 38.39
N ALA A 294 -6.47 20.56 39.66
CA ALA A 294 -5.98 21.43 40.73
C ALA A 294 -4.56 21.96 40.41
N GLU A 295 -4.36 23.28 40.53
CA GLU A 295 -3.07 23.93 40.23
C GLU A 295 -1.90 23.28 40.96
N SER A 296 -2.10 22.82 42.21
CA SER A 296 -1.07 22.15 43.00
C SER A 296 -0.63 20.82 42.39
N ILE A 297 -1.55 20.04 41.80
CA ILE A 297 -1.19 18.79 41.11
C ILE A 297 -0.37 19.13 39.87
N VAL A 298 -0.82 20.09 39.08
CA VAL A 298 -0.13 20.53 37.87
C VAL A 298 1.27 21.07 38.19
N GLU A 299 1.41 21.88 39.24
CA GLU A 299 2.71 22.41 39.68
C GLU A 299 3.67 21.29 40.08
N HIS A 300 3.23 20.31 40.87
CA HIS A 300 4.07 19.15 41.20
C HIS A 300 4.45 18.32 39.98
N THR A 301 3.54 18.13 39.01
CA THR A 301 3.85 17.42 37.77
C THR A 301 4.88 18.17 36.94
N VAL A 302 4.77 19.49 36.81
CA VAL A 302 5.76 20.31 36.10
C VAL A 302 7.13 20.21 36.78
N ASN A 303 7.19 20.35 38.10
CA ASN A 303 8.46 20.24 38.83
C ASN A 303 9.08 18.85 38.66
N LEU A 304 8.27 17.78 38.73
CA LEU A 304 8.75 16.42 38.47
C LEU A 304 9.36 16.29 37.07
N LEU A 305 8.67 16.80 36.04
CA LEU A 305 9.15 16.72 34.66
C LEU A 305 10.40 17.57 34.42
N VAL A 306 10.54 18.72 35.08
CA VAL A 306 11.70 19.61 34.94
C VAL A 306 12.90 19.10 35.72
N GLU A 307 12.69 18.64 36.95
CA GLU A 307 13.77 18.29 37.89
C GLU A 307 14.24 16.83 37.75
N HIS A 308 13.38 15.93 37.26
CA HIS A 308 13.64 14.47 37.21
C HIS A 308 13.36 13.87 35.82
N ALA A 309 13.46 14.66 34.74
CA ALA A 309 13.26 14.18 33.37
C ALA A 309 14.12 12.96 33.03
N ASP A 310 15.36 12.93 33.50
CA ASP A 310 16.35 11.90 33.25
C ASP A 310 15.99 10.55 33.87
N GLU A 311 15.26 10.55 34.98
CA GLU A 311 14.72 9.33 35.61
C GLU A 311 13.50 8.77 34.85
N LEU A 312 12.79 9.62 34.10
CA LEU A 312 11.55 9.26 33.40
C LEU A 312 11.78 8.83 31.94
N VAL A 313 12.88 9.25 31.32
CA VAL A 313 13.19 8.92 29.92
C VAL A 313 14.01 7.63 29.85
N PRO A 314 13.51 6.56 29.19
CA PRO A 314 14.26 5.32 29.03
C PRO A 314 15.56 5.56 28.25
N HIS A 315 16.69 5.07 28.76
CA HIS A 315 18.02 5.24 28.15
C HIS A 315 18.14 4.74 26.70
N SER A 316 17.23 3.86 26.26
CA SER A 316 17.17 3.33 24.89
C SER A 316 16.46 4.27 23.89
N SER A 317 15.86 5.36 24.35
CA SER A 317 15.09 6.26 23.48
C SER A 317 16.02 7.30 22.83
N ALA A 318 16.38 7.10 21.57
CA ALA A 318 16.97 8.16 20.77
C ALA A 318 15.90 9.23 20.46
N GLY A 319 16.28 10.49 20.27
CA GLY A 319 15.35 11.49 19.72
C GLY A 319 14.18 11.95 20.61
N VAL A 320 14.08 11.53 21.89
CA VAL A 320 13.34 12.32 22.88
C VAL A 320 14.19 13.57 23.09
N GLN A 321 13.98 14.57 22.23
CA GLN A 321 14.54 15.90 22.41
C GLN A 321 14.26 16.25 23.87
N PHE A 322 15.35 16.41 24.61
CA PHE A 322 15.38 16.48 26.06
C PHE A 322 14.18 17.31 26.53
N LEU A 323 13.44 16.80 27.53
CA LEU A 323 12.38 17.51 28.27
C LEU A 323 13.00 18.73 28.97
N SER A 324 13.58 19.60 28.18
CA SER A 324 14.26 20.80 28.56
C SER A 324 13.17 21.78 28.96
N PRO A 325 13.41 22.54 30.03
CA PRO A 325 12.41 23.50 30.51
C PRO A 325 11.91 24.41 29.38
N GLU A 326 12.78 24.83 28.46
CA GLU A 326 12.43 25.71 27.35
C GLU A 326 11.45 25.07 26.35
N MET A 327 11.56 23.75 26.13
CA MET A 327 10.72 23.04 25.17
C MET A 327 9.39 22.59 25.76
N LEU A 328 9.31 22.41 27.08
CA LEU A 328 8.11 21.91 27.77
C LEU A 328 6.92 22.88 27.74
N ILE A 329 7.13 24.16 27.40
CA ILE A 329 6.06 25.14 27.19
C ILE A 329 5.64 25.29 25.72
N ASN A 330 6.36 24.67 24.78
CA ASN A 330 6.07 24.76 23.36
C ASN A 330 4.88 23.85 23.00
N THR A 331 3.68 24.38 23.19
CA THR A 331 2.40 23.68 23.04
C THR A 331 1.67 24.05 21.75
N ALA A 332 2.39 24.67 20.80
CA ALA A 332 1.81 25.33 19.63
C ALA A 332 0.69 26.29 20.06
N ASP A 333 -0.55 26.07 19.60
CA ASP A 333 -1.70 26.92 19.90
C ASP A 333 -2.54 26.43 21.10
N ILE A 334 -2.13 25.37 21.79
CA ILE A 334 -2.88 24.85 22.94
C ILE A 334 -2.56 25.69 24.18
N PRO A 335 -3.57 26.28 24.86
CA PRO A 335 -3.32 27.12 26.03
C PRO A 335 -2.69 26.33 27.19
N LEU A 336 -1.68 26.92 27.83
CA LEU A 336 -1.11 26.38 29.05
C LEU A 336 -2.10 26.47 30.21
N HIS A 337 -2.16 25.41 31.02
CA HIS A 337 -2.91 25.43 32.28
C HIS A 337 -2.35 26.51 33.23
N PRO A 338 -3.17 27.26 33.99
CA PRO A 338 -2.69 28.32 34.89
C PRO A 338 -1.59 27.87 35.86
N GLY A 339 -1.71 26.64 36.38
CA GLY A 339 -0.69 25.99 37.21
C GLY A 339 0.67 25.83 36.52
N VAL A 340 0.69 25.51 35.21
CA VAL A 340 1.93 25.44 34.43
C VAL A 340 2.56 26.83 34.32
N VAL A 341 1.77 27.84 33.94
CA VAL A 341 2.27 29.23 33.83
C VAL A 341 2.90 29.71 35.13
N LYS A 342 2.27 29.40 36.27
CA LYS A 342 2.76 29.77 37.60
C LYS A 342 4.04 29.01 37.97
N ALA A 343 4.10 27.71 37.69
CA ALA A 343 5.29 26.89 37.93
C ALA A 343 6.49 27.39 37.10
N TYR A 344 6.29 27.63 35.80
CA TYR A 344 7.35 28.12 34.92
C TYR A 344 7.88 29.51 35.29
N ARG A 345 7.00 30.45 35.70
CA ARG A 345 7.44 31.74 36.24
C ARG A 345 8.30 31.59 37.50
N LYS A 346 8.01 30.62 38.37
CA LYS A 346 8.85 30.37 39.55
C LYS A 346 10.22 29.80 39.16
N LEU A 347 10.28 28.96 38.14
CA LEU A 347 11.51 28.31 37.68
C LEU A 347 12.43 29.26 36.89
N HIS A 348 11.87 30.24 36.17
CA HIS A 348 12.63 31.09 35.23
C HIS A 348 12.63 32.59 35.54
N GLY A 349 11.90 33.05 36.57
CA GLY A 349 11.80 34.46 36.97
C GLY A 349 10.76 35.26 36.18
#